data_AF-A0AAN7TRE8-F1
#
_entry.id   AF-A0AAN7TRE8-F1
#
_cell.length_a   1.000
_cell.length_b   1.000
_cell.length_c   1.000
_cell.angle_alpha   90.00
_cell.angle_beta   90.00
_cell.angle_gamma   90.00
#
_symmetry.space_group_name_H-M   'P 1'
#
loop_
_entity.id
_entity.type
_entity.pdbx_description
1 polymer ?
#
loop_
_entity_poly.entity_id
_entity_poly.type
_entity_poly.pdbx_seq_one_letter_code
_entity_poly.pdbx_strand_id
1 'polypeptide(L)'
;MENEEEGYLYEEDVLPIFLKFSTTPIKEQIKCEYEQKILRVKKEFYLSGNKKKELAEWYLEFIENQTDKFLIEEDSFNFSAIPVMYLDTPPSSMTEIDRDLIIVRKHMDNLSFTKKDNQQQQQQQQQQQQQQPKQHSTLIYNKLVSQLINQVHRLIDIFIKESLCILYNELSDLSDQYSIDIYLNNPIVPLDPIVQQQQQQQQQQQQQQQQQQQQQQQQQQQSTEQTKIYNTMILNKEFNFKEFQNNCKQIIKRIQRKQQKQQNKVETINFSPLIELLKDTNHLNKMQQYDKDFFSMDHSILSADDPVVGVIGFVLNRLHRLENELKTIQQHWNSTSINSYNQNYQTSLRR
;
A
#
# COMPACT_ATOMS: atom_id res chain seq x y z
N MET A 1 10.02 -50.08 29.33
CA MET A 1 11.34 -49.47 29.17
C MET A 1 11.69 -49.58 27.70
N GLU A 2 11.12 -48.69 26.90
CA GLU A 2 11.45 -48.54 25.48
C GLU A 2 12.30 -47.28 25.40
N ASN A 3 13.57 -47.47 25.03
CA ASN A 3 14.49 -46.38 24.73
C ASN A 3 14.06 -45.79 23.38
N GLU A 4 13.38 -44.65 23.41
CA GLU A 4 13.23 -43.80 22.24
C GLU A 4 14.62 -43.24 21.91
N GLU A 5 15.19 -43.73 20.80
CA GLU A 5 16.40 -43.19 20.20
C GLU A 5 16.17 -41.71 19.87
N GLU A 6 16.72 -40.81 20.70
CA GLU A 6 16.98 -39.42 20.33
C GLU A 6 17.99 -39.41 19.18
N GLY A 7 17.47 -39.56 17.96
CA GLY A 7 18.21 -39.29 16.73
C GLY A 7 18.60 -37.82 16.70
N TYR A 8 19.82 -37.52 17.13
CA TYR A 8 20.41 -36.21 16.97
C TYR A 8 20.52 -35.88 15.46
N LEU A 9 19.58 -35.08 14.96
CA LEU A 9 19.69 -34.40 13.66
C LEU A 9 20.87 -33.40 13.70
N TYR A 10 22.09 -33.88 13.47
CA TYR A 10 23.29 -33.05 13.31
C TYR A 10 23.53 -32.62 11.86
N GLU A 11 22.78 -33.14 10.87
CA GLU A 11 23.12 -32.95 9.45
C GLU A 11 22.54 -31.67 8.82
N GLU A 12 21.56 -30.98 9.44
CA GLU A 12 21.01 -29.73 8.87
C GLU A 12 21.75 -28.45 9.30
N ASP A 13 22.64 -28.53 10.29
CA ASP A 13 23.39 -27.36 10.81
C ASP A 13 24.82 -27.26 10.27
N VAL A 14 25.29 -28.21 9.45
CA VAL A 14 26.59 -28.15 8.76
C VAL A 14 26.39 -27.62 7.35
N LEU A 15 26.04 -26.35 7.22
CA LEU A 15 26.17 -25.68 5.93
C LEU A 15 27.66 -25.69 5.54
N PRO A 16 28.00 -26.03 4.28
CA PRO A 16 29.37 -26.06 3.82
C PRO A 16 30.00 -24.71 4.06
N ILE A 17 31.19 -24.77 4.68
CA ILE A 17 32.09 -23.67 5.05
C ILE A 17 32.35 -22.80 3.81
N PHE A 18 31.43 -21.88 3.51
CA PHE A 18 31.70 -20.71 2.70
C PHE A 18 31.96 -19.57 3.68
N LEU A 19 33.20 -19.58 4.17
CA LEU A 19 33.87 -18.46 4.79
C LEU A 19 33.72 -17.22 3.90
N LYS A 20 32.91 -16.26 4.35
CA LYS A 20 33.24 -14.84 4.18
C LYS A 20 32.50 -14.01 5.22
N PHE A 21 33.11 -13.97 6.40
CA PHE A 21 32.86 -12.92 7.37
C PHE A 21 33.13 -11.58 6.69
N SER A 22 32.11 -10.73 6.57
CA SER A 22 32.35 -9.32 6.82
C SER A 22 32.80 -9.25 8.28
N THR A 23 34.12 -9.18 8.52
CA THR A 23 34.67 -9.09 9.88
C THR A 23 34.30 -7.79 10.59
N THR A 24 33.72 -6.85 9.85
CA THR A 24 33.31 -5.54 10.33
C THR A 24 31.88 -5.64 10.88
N PRO A 25 31.64 -5.35 12.18
CA PRO A 25 30.31 -5.25 12.75
C PRO A 25 29.43 -4.31 11.95
N ILE A 26 28.14 -4.64 11.79
CA ILE A 26 27.23 -3.86 10.94
C ILE A 26 27.05 -2.41 11.45
N LYS A 27 27.21 -2.18 12.76
CA LYS A 27 27.23 -0.83 13.34
C LYS A 27 28.27 0.11 12.73
N GLU A 28 29.38 -0.44 12.24
CA GLU A 28 30.44 0.34 11.58
C GLU A 28 30.13 0.60 10.09
N GLN A 29 29.11 -0.06 9.53
CA GLN A 29 28.70 0.05 8.13
C GLN A 29 27.54 1.03 7.90
N ILE A 30 26.92 1.60 8.94
CA ILE A 30 25.87 2.61 8.82
C ILE A 30 26.50 3.94 8.37
N LYS A 31 26.58 4.12 7.05
CA LYS A 31 27.33 5.21 6.44
C LYS A 31 26.50 6.47 6.22
N CYS A 32 25.17 6.34 6.12
CA CYS A 32 24.31 7.46 5.73
C CYS A 32 23.63 8.11 6.95
N GLU A 33 23.68 9.45 7.02
CA GLU A 33 23.00 10.25 8.05
C GLU A 33 21.50 9.94 8.14
N TYR A 34 20.87 9.64 7.00
CA TYR A 34 19.46 9.30 6.96
C TYR A 34 19.14 7.96 7.63
N GLU A 35 19.96 6.92 7.42
CA GLU A 35 19.80 5.63 8.12
C GLU A 35 19.90 5.83 9.63
N GLN A 36 20.89 6.61 10.08
CA GLN A 36 21.05 6.94 11.49
C GLN A 36 19.82 7.68 12.03
N LYS A 37 19.23 8.60 11.25
CA LYS A 37 18.00 9.30 11.63
C LYS A 37 16.81 8.36 11.77
N ILE A 38 16.64 7.41 10.85
CA ILE A 38 15.57 6.38 10.95
C ILE A 38 15.75 5.61 12.26
N LEU A 39 16.95 5.06 12.50
CA LEU A 39 17.22 4.20 13.66
C LEU A 39 17.10 4.95 14.99
N ARG A 40 17.56 6.20 15.07
CA ARG A 40 17.54 6.98 16.32
C ARG A 40 16.18 7.60 16.63
N VAL A 41 15.46 8.08 15.62
CA VAL A 41 14.26 8.91 15.82
C VAL A 41 12.98 8.14 15.50
N LYS A 42 12.99 7.31 14.45
CA LYS A 42 11.77 6.72 13.93
C LYS A 42 11.54 5.28 14.39
N LYS A 43 12.59 4.53 14.73
CA LYS A 43 12.51 3.09 15.07
C LYS A 43 11.33 2.73 15.97
N GLU A 44 11.23 3.35 17.15
CA GLU A 44 10.17 3.02 18.13
C GLU A 44 8.77 3.28 17.57
N PHE A 45 8.61 4.30 16.73
CA PHE A 45 7.34 4.66 16.11
C PHE A 45 6.90 3.64 15.03
N TYR A 46 7.86 2.97 14.39
CA TYR A 46 7.59 1.86 13.48
C TYR A 46 7.29 0.57 14.25
N LEU A 47 8.11 0.23 15.26
CA LEU A 47 7.96 -1.00 16.04
C LEU A 47 6.66 -1.02 16.87
N SER A 48 6.15 0.14 17.28
CA SER A 48 4.84 0.23 17.94
C SER A 48 3.65 0.11 16.99
N GLY A 49 3.87 0.11 15.67
CA GLY A 49 2.81 0.12 14.65
C GLY A 49 2.15 1.49 14.43
N ASN A 50 2.55 2.52 15.19
CA ASN A 50 1.94 3.86 15.06
C ASN A 50 2.17 4.45 13.67
N LYS A 51 3.34 4.24 13.05
CA LYS A 51 3.59 4.75 11.70
C LYS A 51 2.65 4.15 10.65
N LYS A 52 2.34 2.86 10.76
CA LYS A 52 1.39 2.20 9.86
C LYS A 52 0.00 2.78 10.05
N LYS A 53 -0.43 2.97 11.30
CA LYS A 53 -1.73 3.57 11.62
C LYS A 53 -1.86 4.97 11.02
N GLU A 54 -0.87 5.83 11.23
CA GLU A 54 -0.82 7.18 10.64
C GLU A 54 -0.90 7.13 9.11
N LEU A 55 -0.13 6.25 8.47
CA LEU A 55 -0.17 6.08 7.01
C LEU A 55 -1.55 5.63 6.53
N ALA A 56 -2.17 4.67 7.23
CA ALA A 56 -3.48 4.12 6.90
C ALA A 56 -4.60 5.16 7.02
N GLU A 57 -4.64 5.89 8.14
CA GLU A 57 -5.59 6.98 8.35
C GLU A 57 -5.41 8.04 7.27
N TRP A 58 -4.17 8.44 6.99
CA TRP A 58 -3.88 9.45 5.98
C TRP A 58 -4.36 9.05 4.58
N TYR A 59 -4.02 7.86 4.07
CA TYR A 59 -4.40 7.54 2.70
C TYR A 59 -5.89 7.27 2.55
N LEU A 60 -6.58 6.78 3.59
CA LEU A 60 -8.04 6.57 3.55
C LEU A 60 -8.76 7.91 3.43
N GLU A 61 -8.40 8.87 4.28
CA GLU A 61 -8.93 10.24 4.23
C GLU A 61 -8.58 10.91 2.89
N PHE A 62 -7.34 10.75 2.43
CA PHE A 62 -6.89 11.33 1.16
C PHE A 62 -7.68 10.78 -0.04
N ILE A 63 -7.86 9.47 -0.13
CA ILE A 63 -8.61 8.82 -1.22
C ILE A 63 -10.07 9.28 -1.21
N GLU A 64 -10.71 9.34 -0.04
CA GLU A 64 -12.09 9.81 0.11
C GLU A 64 -12.23 11.26 -0.36
N ASN A 65 -11.40 12.16 0.16
CA ASN A 65 -11.41 13.57 -0.20
C ASN A 65 -11.15 13.81 -1.70
N GLN A 66 -10.21 13.08 -2.31
CA GLN A 66 -9.96 13.22 -3.75
C GLN A 66 -11.09 12.63 -4.60
N THR A 67 -11.72 11.54 -4.15
CA THR A 67 -12.87 10.95 -4.85
C THR A 67 -14.05 11.93 -4.84
N ASP A 68 -14.36 12.50 -3.68
CA ASP A 68 -15.44 13.47 -3.51
C ASP A 68 -15.16 14.74 -4.34
N LYS A 69 -13.93 15.26 -4.28
CA LYS A 69 -13.48 16.39 -5.11
C LYS A 69 -13.64 16.11 -6.60
N PHE A 70 -13.23 14.94 -7.07
CA PHE A 70 -13.36 14.53 -8.47
C PHE A 70 -14.82 14.53 -8.93
N LEU A 71 -15.74 13.99 -8.12
CA LEU A 71 -17.17 13.96 -8.45
C LEU A 71 -17.77 15.37 -8.55
N ILE A 72 -17.36 16.28 -7.67
CA ILE A 72 -17.78 17.69 -7.71
C ILE A 72 -17.24 18.38 -8.98
N GLU A 73 -15.94 18.24 -9.26
CA GLU A 73 -15.29 18.97 -10.35
C GLU A 73 -15.71 18.48 -11.74
N GLU A 74 -15.88 17.17 -11.93
CA GLU A 74 -16.14 16.60 -13.25
C GLU A 74 -17.61 16.55 -13.65
N ASP A 75 -18.54 16.34 -12.70
CA ASP A 75 -19.96 16.15 -13.01
C ASP A 75 -20.91 17.00 -12.12
N SER A 76 -20.34 17.87 -11.28
CA SER A 76 -21.08 18.74 -10.34
C SER A 76 -21.98 17.96 -9.38
N PHE A 77 -21.45 16.86 -8.83
CA PHE A 77 -22.11 16.09 -7.77
C PHE A 77 -22.40 16.97 -6.54
N ASN A 78 -23.60 16.87 -5.95
CA ASN A 78 -24.02 17.74 -4.86
C ASN A 78 -24.12 16.99 -3.51
N PHE A 79 -23.02 16.93 -2.77
CA PHE A 79 -23.01 16.34 -1.42
C PHE A 79 -23.96 17.02 -0.43
N SER A 80 -24.37 18.27 -0.65
CA SER A 80 -25.33 18.96 0.23
C SER A 80 -26.75 18.41 0.09
N ALA A 81 -27.04 17.67 -0.99
CA ALA A 81 -28.33 17.01 -1.18
C ALA A 81 -28.51 15.78 -0.28
N ILE A 82 -27.43 15.23 0.26
CA ILE A 82 -27.40 14.04 1.13
C ILE A 82 -27.35 14.49 2.60
N PRO A 83 -28.43 14.35 3.37
CA PRO A 83 -28.42 14.74 4.78
C PRO A 83 -27.55 13.78 5.61
N VAL A 84 -26.86 14.28 6.63
CA VAL A 84 -26.04 13.44 7.55
C VAL A 84 -26.90 12.34 8.19
N MET A 85 -28.14 12.65 8.56
CA MET A 85 -29.13 11.70 9.07
C MET A 85 -30.22 11.48 8.02
N TYR A 86 -29.84 10.91 6.87
CA TYR A 86 -30.70 10.81 5.68
C TYR A 86 -31.96 9.95 5.85
N LEU A 87 -32.08 9.21 6.95
CA LEU A 87 -33.31 8.50 7.34
C LEU A 87 -34.30 9.39 8.10
N ASP A 88 -33.82 10.40 8.81
CA ASP A 88 -34.65 11.27 9.66
C ASP A 88 -34.94 12.62 9.00
N THR A 89 -34.03 13.07 8.13
CA THR A 89 -34.12 14.36 7.42
C THR A 89 -34.29 14.11 5.93
N PRO A 90 -35.32 14.68 5.28
CA PRO A 90 -35.49 14.53 3.84
C PRO A 90 -34.37 15.25 3.07
N PRO A 91 -33.98 14.74 1.88
CA PRO A 91 -33.03 15.44 1.03
C PRO A 91 -33.59 16.79 0.56
N SER A 92 -32.72 17.75 0.25
CA SER A 92 -33.12 19.07 -0.26
C SER A 92 -33.87 18.98 -1.59
N SER A 93 -33.53 17.98 -2.42
CA SER A 93 -34.14 17.76 -3.73
C SER A 93 -34.00 16.31 -4.15
N MET A 94 -35.13 15.63 -4.38
CA MET A 94 -35.12 14.27 -4.95
C MET A 94 -34.54 14.21 -6.36
N THR A 95 -34.72 15.27 -7.15
CA THR A 95 -34.12 15.35 -8.50
C THR A 95 -32.59 15.40 -8.44
N GLU A 96 -32.02 16.02 -7.41
CA GLU A 96 -30.56 15.99 -7.19
C GLU A 96 -30.09 14.60 -6.82
N ILE A 97 -30.80 13.90 -5.91
CA ILE A 97 -30.50 12.50 -5.55
C ILE A 97 -30.49 11.59 -6.78
N ASP A 98 -31.49 11.71 -7.66
CA ASP A 98 -31.58 10.92 -8.89
C ASP A 98 -30.42 11.24 -9.85
N ARG A 99 -30.07 12.52 -10.00
CA ARG A 99 -28.94 12.97 -10.82
C ARG A 99 -27.61 12.42 -10.28
N ASP A 100 -27.38 12.57 -8.99
CA ASP A 100 -26.15 12.14 -8.32
C ASP A 100 -25.98 10.63 -8.38
N LEU A 101 -27.08 9.87 -8.29
CA LEU A 101 -27.07 8.42 -8.49
C LEU A 101 -26.64 8.03 -9.93
N ILE A 102 -27.08 8.78 -10.94
CA ILE A 102 -26.64 8.58 -12.33
C ILE A 102 -25.14 8.88 -12.47
N ILE A 103 -24.64 9.95 -11.83
CA ILE A 103 -23.21 10.31 -11.85
C ILE A 103 -22.36 9.18 -11.25
N VAL A 104 -22.72 8.67 -10.08
CA VAL A 104 -21.98 7.59 -9.41
C VAL A 104 -21.96 6.33 -10.28
N ARG A 105 -23.12 5.94 -10.84
CA ARG A 105 -23.21 4.77 -11.74
C ARG A 105 -22.35 4.92 -12.99
N LYS A 106 -22.38 6.10 -13.63
CA LYS A 106 -21.54 6.42 -14.80
C LYS A 106 -20.07 6.13 -14.50
N HIS A 107 -19.57 6.57 -13.34
CA HIS A 107 -18.17 6.38 -12.96
C HIS A 107 -17.84 4.96 -12.49
N MET A 108 -18.77 4.30 -11.80
CA MET A 108 -18.64 2.89 -11.46
C MET A 108 -18.60 2.00 -12.71
N ASP A 109 -19.47 2.25 -13.68
CA ASP A 109 -19.52 1.50 -14.93
C ASP A 109 -18.24 1.68 -15.74
N ASN A 110 -17.67 2.89 -15.75
CA ASN A 110 -16.36 3.19 -16.34
C ASN A 110 -15.19 2.45 -15.66
N LEU A 111 -15.36 2.02 -14.41
CA LEU A 111 -14.39 1.18 -13.70
C LEU A 111 -14.77 -0.32 -13.76
N SER A 112 -16.02 -0.64 -14.11
CA SER A 112 -16.54 -2.00 -14.18
C SER A 112 -16.01 -2.76 -15.39
N PHE A 113 -15.67 -4.03 -15.18
CA PHE A 113 -15.24 -4.96 -16.22
C PHE A 113 -16.43 -5.55 -16.97
N THR A 114 -17.31 -4.72 -17.52
CA THR A 114 -18.40 -5.28 -18.31
C THR A 114 -17.82 -5.78 -19.63
N LYS A 115 -17.52 -7.08 -19.70
CA LYS A 115 -16.86 -7.83 -20.81
C LYS A 115 -17.49 -7.64 -22.20
N LYS A 116 -18.57 -6.87 -22.33
CA LYS A 116 -19.41 -6.79 -23.53
C LYS A 116 -18.72 -6.14 -24.73
N ASP A 117 -17.76 -5.23 -24.53
CA ASP A 117 -17.09 -4.58 -25.66
C ASP A 117 -15.89 -5.36 -26.22
N ASN A 118 -15.40 -6.39 -25.51
CA ASN A 118 -14.21 -7.14 -25.93
C ASN A 118 -14.49 -8.32 -26.87
N GLN A 119 -15.74 -8.74 -27.05
CA GLN A 119 -16.05 -9.86 -27.97
C GLN A 119 -16.01 -9.47 -29.45
N GLN A 120 -16.20 -8.20 -29.81
CA GLN A 120 -16.12 -7.77 -31.21
C GLN A 120 -14.72 -7.34 -31.67
N GLN A 121 -13.81 -6.96 -30.77
CA GLN A 121 -12.43 -6.59 -31.15
C GLN A 121 -11.40 -7.73 -31.04
N GLN A 122 -11.70 -8.82 -30.33
CA GLN A 122 -10.76 -9.94 -30.16
C GLN A 122 -10.53 -10.82 -31.40
N GLN A 123 -11.35 -10.72 -32.45
CA GLN A 123 -11.15 -11.51 -33.67
C GLN A 123 -10.12 -10.91 -34.66
N GLN A 124 -9.65 -9.66 -34.47
CA GLN A 124 -8.71 -9.04 -35.43
C GLN A 124 -7.27 -8.84 -34.92
N GLN A 125 -6.96 -9.09 -33.65
CA GLN A 125 -5.61 -8.83 -33.09
C GLN A 125 -4.82 -10.09 -32.68
N GLN A 126 -5.28 -11.29 -33.02
CA GLN A 126 -4.66 -12.53 -32.55
C GLN A 126 -3.27 -12.88 -33.12
N GLN A 127 -2.64 -12.06 -33.96
CA GLN A 127 -1.42 -12.50 -34.64
C GLN A 127 -0.08 -11.87 -34.28
N GLN A 128 0.08 -10.78 -33.49
CA GLN A 128 1.49 -10.33 -33.32
C GLN A 128 1.95 -9.42 -32.16
N GLN A 129 1.20 -9.12 -31.09
CA GLN A 129 1.76 -8.24 -30.06
C GLN A 129 1.88 -8.87 -28.67
N GLN A 130 3.14 -8.91 -28.23
CA GLN A 130 3.58 -9.23 -26.88
C GLN A 130 2.79 -8.41 -25.85
N GLN A 131 2.48 -9.09 -24.75
CA GLN A 131 1.58 -8.71 -23.67
C GLN A 131 1.99 -7.41 -22.96
N GLN A 132 1.78 -6.26 -23.58
CA GLN A 132 1.74 -5.02 -22.80
C GLN A 132 0.48 -5.05 -21.92
N PRO A 133 0.61 -4.72 -20.62
CA PRO A 133 -0.53 -4.67 -19.72
C PRO A 133 -1.55 -3.68 -20.29
N LYS A 134 -2.81 -4.12 -20.41
CA LYS A 134 -3.91 -3.26 -20.88
C LYS A 134 -4.05 -2.08 -19.93
N GLN A 135 -3.55 -0.91 -20.35
CA GLN A 135 -3.77 0.32 -19.61
C GLN A 135 -5.26 0.71 -19.74
N HIS A 136 -5.91 0.95 -18.60
CA HIS A 136 -7.26 1.51 -18.61
C HIS A 136 -7.20 2.96 -19.06
N SER A 137 -8.00 3.32 -20.07
CA SER A 137 -8.03 4.66 -20.65
C SER A 137 -9.23 5.49 -20.19
N THR A 138 -9.96 5.03 -19.16
CA THR A 138 -11.16 5.72 -18.70
C THR A 138 -10.82 7.05 -18.04
N LEU A 139 -11.73 8.02 -18.15
CA LEU A 139 -11.55 9.37 -17.62
C LEU A 139 -11.25 9.34 -16.11
N ILE A 140 -12.04 8.59 -15.35
CA ILE A 140 -11.86 8.43 -13.90
C ILE A 140 -10.53 7.76 -13.55
N TYR A 141 -10.08 6.77 -14.33
CA TYR A 141 -8.79 6.15 -14.06
C TYR A 141 -7.65 7.15 -14.26
N ASN A 142 -7.65 7.85 -15.38
CA ASN A 142 -6.58 8.79 -15.73
C ASN A 142 -6.55 10.01 -14.80
N LYS A 143 -7.71 10.60 -14.48
CA LYS A 143 -7.78 11.83 -13.69
C LYS A 143 -7.73 11.61 -12.19
N LEU A 144 -8.29 10.51 -11.67
CA LEU A 144 -8.37 10.26 -10.23
C LEU A 144 -7.47 9.10 -9.80
N VAL A 145 -7.74 7.89 -10.31
CA VAL A 145 -7.15 6.66 -9.76
C VAL A 145 -5.63 6.62 -9.93
N SER A 146 -5.12 6.98 -11.11
CA SER A 146 -3.68 6.96 -11.39
C SER A 146 -2.92 7.95 -10.50
N GLN A 147 -3.49 9.13 -10.25
CA GLN A 147 -2.89 10.14 -9.38
C GLN A 147 -2.85 9.69 -7.93
N LEU A 148 -3.96 9.10 -7.45
CA LEU A 148 -4.05 8.51 -6.12
C LEU A 148 -3.03 7.38 -5.94
N ILE A 149 -2.96 6.44 -6.88
CA ILE A 149 -2.01 5.32 -6.86
C ILE A 149 -0.58 5.86 -6.71
N ASN A 150 -0.18 6.81 -7.56
CA ASN A 150 1.17 7.37 -7.54
C ASN A 150 1.52 8.00 -6.18
N GLN A 151 0.60 8.75 -5.59
CA GLN A 151 0.85 9.41 -4.30
C GLN A 151 0.89 8.41 -3.14
N VAL A 152 -0.07 7.49 -3.07
CA VAL A 152 -0.15 6.49 -2.00
C VAL A 152 1.01 5.50 -2.10
N HIS A 153 1.32 5.00 -3.29
CA HIS A 153 2.45 4.06 -3.50
C HIS A 153 3.78 4.69 -3.13
N ARG A 154 3.97 5.99 -3.40
CA ARG A 154 5.18 6.70 -2.96
C ARG A 154 5.35 6.68 -1.44
N LEU A 155 4.27 6.88 -0.67
CA LEU A 155 4.36 6.85 0.79
C LEU A 155 4.52 5.41 1.32
N ILE A 156 3.90 4.44 0.67
CA ILE A 156 4.12 3.01 0.95
C ILE A 156 5.60 2.64 0.73
N ASP A 157 6.20 3.09 -0.38
CA ASP A 157 7.62 2.85 -0.66
C ASP A 157 8.53 3.44 0.43
N ILE A 158 8.22 4.63 0.94
CA ILE A 158 8.92 5.23 2.09
C ILE A 158 8.82 4.30 3.29
N PHE A 159 7.60 3.91 3.66
CA PHE A 159 7.36 3.05 4.81
C PHE A 159 8.13 1.74 4.68
N ILE A 160 8.07 1.09 3.51
CA ILE A 160 8.74 -0.19 3.25
C ILE A 160 10.25 -0.02 3.39
N LYS A 161 10.85 0.99 2.75
CA LYS A 161 12.30 1.23 2.83
C LYS A 161 12.75 1.46 4.28
N GLU A 162 12.09 2.34 5.02
CA GLU A 162 12.43 2.62 6.42
C GLU A 162 12.27 1.39 7.32
N SER A 163 11.21 0.62 7.11
CA SER A 163 10.96 -0.62 7.84
C SER A 163 12.02 -1.68 7.54
N LEU A 164 12.42 -1.84 6.27
CA LEU A 164 13.48 -2.75 5.86
C LEU A 164 14.83 -2.34 6.46
N CYS A 165 15.12 -1.04 6.56
CA CYS A 165 16.30 -0.53 7.26
C CYS A 165 16.32 -0.95 8.74
N ILE A 166 15.20 -0.77 9.44
CA ILE A 166 15.05 -1.17 10.85
C ILE A 166 15.22 -2.68 10.99
N LEU A 167 14.50 -3.48 10.19
CA LEU A 167 14.57 -4.94 10.21
C LEU A 167 15.98 -5.45 9.94
N TYR A 168 16.66 -4.88 8.94
CA TYR A 168 18.04 -5.21 8.62
C TYR A 168 18.94 -4.98 9.83
N ASN A 169 18.96 -3.77 10.40
CA ASN A 169 19.85 -3.43 11.51
C ASN A 169 19.57 -4.26 12.77
N GLU A 170 18.31 -4.39 13.18
CA GLU A 170 17.96 -5.13 14.41
C GLU A 170 18.29 -6.62 14.28
N LEU A 171 17.93 -7.25 13.16
CA LEU A 171 18.19 -8.67 12.98
C LEU A 171 19.67 -8.97 12.75
N SER A 172 20.40 -8.04 12.13
CA SER A 172 21.84 -8.12 11.99
C SER A 172 22.57 -8.07 13.34
N ASP A 173 22.24 -7.08 14.18
CA ASP A 173 22.79 -6.98 15.54
C ASP A 173 22.54 -8.25 16.36
N LEU A 174 21.32 -8.81 16.25
CA LEU A 174 20.97 -10.06 16.91
C LEU A 174 21.67 -11.26 16.28
N SER A 175 21.87 -11.28 14.96
CA SER A 175 22.61 -12.35 14.28
C SER A 175 24.04 -12.42 14.78
N ASP A 176 24.70 -11.27 14.93
CA ASP A 176 26.06 -11.15 15.47
C ASP A 176 26.10 -11.61 16.93
N GLN A 177 25.17 -11.12 17.76
CA GLN A 177 25.07 -11.49 19.18
C GLN A 177 24.90 -13.00 19.41
N TYR A 178 24.15 -13.68 18.54
CA TYR A 178 23.87 -15.11 18.67
C TYR A 178 24.73 -15.98 17.74
N SER A 179 25.67 -15.40 16.99
CA SER A 179 26.50 -16.10 15.99
C SER A 179 25.65 -16.95 15.04
N ILE A 180 24.74 -16.29 14.30
CA ILE A 180 23.89 -16.92 13.30
C ILE A 180 24.44 -16.59 11.91
N ASP A 181 24.73 -17.64 11.15
CA ASP A 181 25.25 -17.55 9.78
C ASP A 181 24.09 -17.43 8.77
N ILE A 182 23.31 -16.35 8.86
CA ILE A 182 22.34 -15.96 7.82
C ILE A 182 22.63 -14.54 7.41
N TYR A 183 22.97 -14.35 6.15
CA TYR A 183 23.24 -13.05 5.59
C TYR A 183 21.93 -12.35 5.22
N LEU A 184 21.72 -11.16 5.77
CA LEU A 184 20.78 -10.21 5.21
C LEU A 184 21.53 -9.34 4.21
N ASN A 185 21.04 -9.28 2.98
CA ASN A 185 21.51 -8.29 2.03
C ASN A 185 20.97 -6.94 2.46
N ASN A 186 21.82 -5.91 2.47
CA ASN A 186 21.35 -4.55 2.76
C ASN A 186 20.30 -4.17 1.68
N PRO A 187 19.03 -3.91 2.08
CA PRO A 187 17.97 -3.58 1.14
C PRO A 187 18.17 -2.23 0.45
N ILE A 188 18.96 -1.34 1.07
CA ILE A 188 19.11 0.05 0.66
C ILE A 188 20.54 0.28 0.20
N VAL A 189 20.66 0.90 -0.97
CA VAL A 189 21.95 1.39 -1.47
C VAL A 189 21.86 2.91 -1.55
N PRO A 190 22.90 3.64 -1.09
CA PRO A 190 22.97 5.07 -1.33
C PRO A 190 22.82 5.35 -2.83
N LEU A 191 22.11 6.43 -3.19
CA LEU A 191 22.09 6.88 -4.57
C LEU A 191 23.53 7.12 -5.05
N ASP A 192 23.93 6.46 -6.13
CA ASP A 192 25.29 6.53 -6.65
C ASP A 192 25.70 8.00 -6.85
N PRO A 193 26.86 8.46 -6.33
CA PRO A 193 27.24 9.88 -6.34
C PRO A 193 27.24 10.48 -7.76
N ILE A 194 27.46 9.65 -8.78
CA ILE A 194 27.43 10.03 -10.20
C ILE A 194 26.02 10.51 -10.61
N VAL A 195 24.97 9.82 -10.15
CA VAL A 195 23.58 10.23 -10.41
C VAL A 195 23.26 11.52 -9.65
N GLN A 196 23.79 11.66 -8.43
CA GLN A 196 23.63 12.86 -7.62
C GLN A 196 24.33 14.08 -8.26
N GLN A 197 25.51 13.88 -8.85
CA GLN A 197 26.26 14.91 -9.57
C GLN A 197 25.57 15.32 -10.88
N GLN A 198 24.99 14.35 -11.60
CA GLN A 198 24.23 14.61 -12.83
C GLN A 198 22.92 15.35 -12.54
N GLN A 199 22.22 15.00 -11.45
CA GLN A 199 21.06 15.78 -10.97
C GLN A 199 21.45 17.18 -10.52
N GLN A 200 22.60 17.35 -9.85
CA GLN A 200 23.10 18.68 -9.47
C GLN A 200 23.42 19.56 -10.69
N GLN A 201 24.01 19.00 -11.75
CA GLN A 201 24.24 19.74 -13.00
C GLN A 201 22.93 20.16 -13.68
N GLN A 202 21.92 19.28 -13.73
CA GLN A 202 20.60 19.63 -14.24
C GLN A 202 19.92 20.70 -13.38
N GLN A 203 20.05 20.63 -12.05
CA GLN A 203 19.51 21.65 -11.16
C GLN A 203 20.22 23.01 -11.30
N GLN A 204 21.54 23.04 -11.55
CA GLN A 204 22.23 24.31 -11.82
C GLN A 204 21.75 24.96 -13.14
N GLN A 205 21.49 24.17 -14.18
CA GLN A 205 20.89 24.71 -15.42
C GLN A 205 19.47 25.23 -15.19
N GLN A 206 18.64 24.54 -14.40
CA GLN A 206 17.31 25.03 -14.05
C GLN A 206 17.32 26.23 -13.10
N GLN A 207 18.28 26.33 -12.17
CA GLN A 207 18.41 27.50 -11.29
C GLN A 207 18.79 28.77 -12.05
N GLN A 208 19.60 28.68 -13.11
CA GLN A 208 19.86 29.84 -13.97
C GLN A 208 18.59 30.31 -14.70
N GLN A 209 17.69 29.41 -15.09
CA GLN A 209 16.38 29.80 -15.62
C GLN A 209 15.41 30.30 -14.54
N GLN A 210 15.42 29.72 -13.35
CA GLN A 210 14.52 30.12 -12.25
C GLN A 210 14.93 31.43 -11.57
N GLN A 211 16.20 31.83 -11.55
CA GLN A 211 16.58 33.16 -11.04
C GLN A 211 15.94 34.31 -11.85
N GLN A 212 15.55 34.08 -13.11
CA GLN A 212 14.74 35.05 -13.87
C GLN A 212 13.25 35.04 -13.49
N GLN A 213 12.72 33.96 -12.91
CA GLN A 213 11.30 33.87 -12.49
C GLN A 213 11.09 34.13 -10.98
N GLN A 214 12.12 33.96 -10.14
CA GLN A 214 12.02 34.06 -8.67
C GLN A 214 11.90 35.48 -8.10
N GLN A 215 11.83 36.54 -8.93
CA GLN A 215 11.33 37.83 -8.45
C GLN A 215 9.81 37.88 -8.24
N GLN A 216 9.04 36.84 -8.60
CA GLN A 216 7.57 36.86 -8.47
C GLN A 216 6.93 35.89 -7.47
N GLN A 217 7.64 34.93 -6.86
CA GLN A 217 6.98 33.94 -5.99
C GLN A 217 7.81 33.55 -4.76
N GLN A 218 7.81 34.39 -3.72
CA GLN A 218 8.28 34.02 -2.38
C GLN A 218 7.09 33.81 -1.44
N GLN A 219 6.42 32.64 -1.53
CA GLN A 219 5.52 32.18 -0.46
C GLN A 219 5.29 30.65 -0.34
N GLN A 220 6.14 29.78 -0.93
CA GLN A 220 5.88 28.31 -0.93
C GLN A 220 7.08 27.42 -0.53
N GLN A 221 7.90 27.79 0.46
CA GLN A 221 9.18 27.09 0.74
C GLN A 221 9.18 25.99 1.83
N GLN A 222 8.06 25.54 2.40
CA GLN A 222 8.11 24.51 3.47
C GLN A 222 7.81 23.05 3.05
N SER A 223 7.38 22.77 1.80
CA SER A 223 7.10 21.37 1.38
C SER A 223 8.25 20.66 0.64
N THR A 224 9.34 21.37 0.30
CA THR A 224 10.36 20.85 -0.63
C THR A 224 11.45 19.99 0.02
N GLU A 225 11.75 20.17 1.31
CA GLU A 225 12.85 19.44 1.97
C GLU A 225 12.57 17.94 2.13
N GLN A 226 11.33 17.55 2.45
CA GLN A 226 10.98 16.13 2.59
C GLN A 226 11.09 15.38 1.26
N THR A 227 10.83 16.05 0.13
CA THR A 227 10.97 15.44 -1.20
C THR A 227 12.43 15.26 -1.60
N LYS A 228 13.35 16.15 -1.18
CA LYS A 228 14.78 16.04 -1.49
C LYS A 228 15.45 14.86 -0.79
N ILE A 229 15.07 14.60 0.46
CA ILE A 229 15.61 13.48 1.23
C ILE A 229 15.10 12.13 0.70
N TYR A 230 13.86 12.06 0.21
CA TYR A 230 13.31 10.81 -0.32
C TYR A 230 14.10 10.24 -1.52
N ASN A 231 14.67 11.11 -2.35
CA ASN A 231 15.41 10.70 -3.54
C ASN A 231 16.79 10.10 -3.24
N THR A 232 17.28 10.12 -1.99
CA THR A 232 18.63 9.63 -1.66
C THR A 232 18.71 8.11 -1.44
N MET A 233 17.57 7.42 -1.33
CA MET A 233 17.52 5.97 -1.11
C MET A 233 16.69 5.24 -2.17
N ILE A 234 17.35 4.36 -2.91
CA ILE A 234 16.69 3.43 -3.83
C ILE A 234 16.86 2.02 -3.25
N LEU A 235 15.82 1.20 -3.40
CA LEU A 235 15.96 -0.23 -3.20
C LEU A 235 17.01 -0.75 -4.18
N ASN A 236 17.87 -1.66 -3.74
CA ASN A 236 18.77 -2.32 -4.68
C ASN A 236 17.94 -2.92 -5.83
N LYS A 237 18.35 -2.71 -7.10
CA LYS A 237 17.63 -3.29 -8.26
C LYS A 237 17.56 -4.81 -8.19
N GLU A 238 18.52 -5.43 -7.52
CA GLU A 238 18.60 -6.87 -7.27
C GLU A 238 17.88 -7.28 -5.97
N PHE A 239 17.22 -6.34 -5.29
CA PHE A 239 16.55 -6.63 -4.03
C PHE A 239 15.35 -7.54 -4.24
N ASN A 240 15.46 -8.77 -3.73
CA ASN A 240 14.37 -9.73 -3.70
C ASN A 240 13.65 -9.64 -2.35
N PHE A 241 12.50 -8.95 -2.34
CA PHE A 241 11.69 -8.76 -1.14
C PHE A 241 11.29 -10.09 -0.47
N LYS A 242 10.89 -11.10 -1.25
CA LYS A 242 10.46 -12.41 -0.74
C LYS A 242 11.62 -13.17 -0.08
N GLU A 243 12.80 -13.12 -0.69
CA GLU A 243 14.01 -13.72 -0.13
C GLU A 243 14.41 -13.05 1.18
N PHE A 244 14.44 -11.71 1.21
CA PHE A 244 14.73 -10.95 2.42
C PHE A 244 13.80 -11.35 3.58
N GLN A 245 12.48 -11.41 3.34
CA GLN A 245 11.52 -11.81 4.36
C GLN A 245 11.73 -13.24 4.87
N ASN A 246 12.09 -14.16 3.98
CA ASN A 246 12.39 -15.53 4.36
C ASN A 246 13.64 -15.58 5.25
N ASN A 247 14.67 -14.81 4.92
CA ASN A 247 15.88 -14.73 5.74
C ASN A 247 15.58 -14.15 7.12
N CYS A 248 14.78 -13.09 7.21
CA CYS A 248 14.32 -12.55 8.49
C CYS A 248 13.62 -13.61 9.36
N LYS A 249 12.68 -14.36 8.78
CA LYS A 249 11.96 -15.43 9.48
C LYS A 249 12.90 -16.54 9.96
N GLN A 250 13.90 -16.90 9.15
CA GLN A 250 14.88 -17.92 9.53
C GLN A 250 15.78 -17.45 10.68
N ILE A 251 16.26 -16.20 10.64
CA ILE A 251 17.05 -15.61 11.74
C ILE A 251 16.26 -15.65 13.04
N ILE A 252 15.01 -15.14 13.04
CA ILE A 252 14.15 -15.12 14.23
C ILE A 252 13.97 -16.54 14.80
N LYS A 253 13.65 -17.52 13.95
CA LYS A 253 13.49 -18.92 14.38
C LYS A 253 14.78 -19.50 14.98
N ARG A 254 15.95 -19.22 14.39
CA ARG A 254 17.24 -19.70 14.92
C ARG A 254 17.59 -19.06 16.26
N ILE A 255 17.35 -17.75 16.44
CA ILE A 255 17.57 -17.10 17.74
C ILE A 255 16.65 -17.69 18.80
N GLN A 256 15.36 -17.87 18.50
CA GLN A 256 14.40 -18.48 19.42
C GLN A 256 14.83 -19.88 19.87
N ARG A 257 15.31 -20.73 18.94
CA ARG A 257 15.85 -22.05 19.27
C ARG A 257 17.09 -21.97 20.17
N LYS A 258 18.01 -21.02 19.92
CA LYS A 258 19.19 -20.81 20.76
C LYS A 258 18.80 -20.33 22.17
N GLN A 259 17.82 -19.43 22.31
CA GLN A 259 17.30 -18.99 23.61
C GLN A 259 16.67 -20.14 24.39
N GLN A 260 15.88 -20.99 23.73
CA GLN A 260 15.27 -22.18 24.35
C GLN A 260 16.31 -23.19 24.87
N LYS A 261 17.51 -23.26 24.28
CA LYS A 261 18.61 -24.12 24.75
C LYS A 261 19.38 -23.51 25.93
N GLN A 262 19.34 -22.19 26.11
CA GLN A 262 20.13 -21.45 27.11
C GLN A 262 19.34 -21.12 28.40
N GLN A 263 18.39 -21.97 28.79
CA GLN A 263 17.22 -21.73 29.66
C GLN A 263 17.38 -20.90 30.95
N ASN A 264 18.59 -20.56 31.42
CA ASN A 264 18.80 -19.88 32.70
C ASN A 264 19.74 -18.66 32.69
N LYS A 265 20.25 -18.16 31.54
CA LYS A 265 21.27 -17.08 31.56
C LYS A 265 21.02 -15.85 30.69
N VAL A 266 20.03 -15.84 29.80
CA VAL A 266 19.88 -14.75 28.83
C VAL A 266 18.47 -14.17 28.88
N GLU A 267 18.39 -12.83 28.82
CA GLU A 267 17.14 -12.09 28.70
C GLU A 267 16.37 -12.53 27.45
N THR A 268 15.06 -12.78 27.60
CA THR A 268 14.23 -13.25 26.49
C THR A 268 13.93 -12.08 25.56
N ILE A 269 14.33 -12.19 24.29
CA ILE A 269 14.07 -11.15 23.30
C ILE A 269 12.61 -11.23 22.84
N ASN A 270 11.92 -10.09 22.89
CA ASN A 270 10.58 -9.97 22.32
C ASN A 270 10.65 -9.72 20.80
N PHE A 271 10.40 -10.76 20.01
CA PHE A 271 10.36 -10.67 18.54
C PHE A 271 9.03 -10.15 17.98
N SER A 272 8.00 -9.98 18.81
CA SER A 272 6.66 -9.59 18.33
C SER A 272 6.68 -8.30 17.51
N PRO A 273 7.35 -7.21 17.92
CA PRO A 273 7.39 -5.97 17.13
C PRO A 273 8.03 -6.15 15.74
N LEU A 274 9.11 -6.93 15.64
CA LEU A 274 9.79 -7.20 14.37
C LEU A 274 8.95 -8.07 13.44
N ILE A 275 8.23 -9.05 14.00
CA ILE A 275 7.32 -9.92 13.24
C ILE A 275 6.14 -9.10 12.70
N GLU A 276 5.54 -8.21 13.50
CA GLU A 276 4.46 -7.35 13.03
C GLU A 276 4.94 -6.38 11.96
N LEU A 277 6.11 -5.74 12.13
CA LEU A 277 6.70 -4.88 11.10
C LEU A 277 6.96 -5.64 9.78
N LEU A 278 7.38 -6.90 9.86
CA LEU A 278 7.57 -7.76 8.70
C LEU A 278 6.24 -8.11 8.01
N LYS A 279 5.16 -8.34 8.77
CA LYS A 279 3.82 -8.56 8.20
C LYS A 279 3.28 -7.29 7.53
N ASP A 280 3.51 -6.14 8.14
CA ASP A 280 3.06 -4.84 7.64
C ASP A 280 3.70 -4.49 6.31
N THR A 281 5.02 -4.64 6.20
CA THR A 281 5.74 -4.46 4.93
C THR A 281 5.24 -5.42 3.86
N ASN A 282 4.94 -6.68 4.22
CA ASN A 282 4.36 -7.65 3.29
C ASN A 282 3.00 -7.20 2.76
N HIS A 283 2.12 -6.78 3.67
CA HIS A 283 0.76 -6.37 3.34
C HIS A 283 0.77 -5.16 2.41
N LEU A 284 1.58 -4.15 2.71
CA LEU A 284 1.69 -2.95 1.87
C LEU A 284 2.31 -3.24 0.49
N ASN A 285 3.29 -4.14 0.42
CA ASN A 285 3.84 -4.59 -0.86
C ASN A 285 2.78 -5.35 -1.70
N LYS A 286 1.97 -6.20 -1.06
CA LYS A 286 0.83 -6.86 -1.73
C LYS A 286 -0.20 -5.84 -2.22
N MET A 287 -0.47 -4.77 -1.46
CA MET A 287 -1.39 -3.71 -1.85
C MET A 287 -0.92 -3.01 -3.14
N GLN A 288 0.38 -2.70 -3.25
CA GLN A 288 0.94 -2.13 -4.48
C GLN A 288 0.85 -3.11 -5.66
N GLN A 289 1.12 -4.39 -5.44
CA GLN A 289 1.01 -5.42 -6.47
C GLN A 289 -0.44 -5.59 -6.94
N TYR A 290 -1.40 -5.57 -6.00
CA TYR A 290 -2.82 -5.63 -6.29
C TYR A 290 -3.25 -4.50 -7.24
N ASP A 291 -2.81 -3.26 -6.99
CA ASP A 291 -3.13 -2.13 -7.88
C ASP A 291 -2.52 -2.27 -9.29
N LYS A 292 -1.31 -2.84 -9.40
CA LYS A 292 -0.65 -3.10 -10.70
C LYS A 292 -1.39 -4.17 -11.50
N ASP A 293 -1.79 -5.23 -10.82
CA ASP A 293 -2.40 -6.39 -11.44
C ASP A 293 -3.92 -6.30 -11.53
N PHE A 294 -4.54 -5.29 -10.90
CA PHE A 294 -5.98 -5.17 -10.70
C PHE A 294 -6.78 -5.52 -11.95
N PHE A 295 -6.43 -4.93 -13.09
CA PHE A 295 -7.17 -5.13 -14.34
C PHE A 295 -6.84 -6.41 -15.11
N SER A 296 -5.77 -7.09 -14.73
CA SER A 296 -5.35 -8.37 -15.32
C SER A 296 -5.74 -9.58 -14.48
N MET A 297 -6.04 -9.37 -13.20
CA MET A 297 -6.27 -10.43 -12.24
C MET A 297 -7.71 -10.93 -12.30
N ASP A 298 -7.89 -12.24 -12.12
CA ASP A 298 -9.21 -12.82 -11.90
C ASP A 298 -9.64 -12.61 -10.45
N HIS A 299 -10.51 -11.62 -10.23
CA HIS A 299 -11.04 -11.30 -8.90
C HIS A 299 -11.87 -12.42 -8.28
N SER A 300 -12.31 -13.44 -9.04
CA SER A 300 -13.02 -14.58 -8.47
C SER A 300 -12.12 -15.59 -7.74
N ILE A 301 -10.81 -15.53 -7.99
CA ILE A 301 -9.81 -16.47 -7.43
C ILE A 301 -9.18 -15.90 -6.14
N LEU A 302 -9.41 -14.63 -5.84
CA LEU A 302 -8.91 -14.01 -4.61
C LEU A 302 -9.44 -14.76 -3.38
N SER A 303 -8.51 -15.26 -2.56
CA SER A 303 -8.84 -15.93 -1.31
C SER A 303 -9.58 -14.96 -0.38
N ALA A 304 -10.74 -15.40 0.12
CA ALA A 304 -11.50 -14.67 1.13
C ALA A 304 -10.72 -14.49 2.44
N ASP A 305 -9.65 -15.25 2.66
CA ASP A 305 -8.91 -15.30 3.93
C ASP A 305 -7.81 -14.23 4.04
N ASP A 306 -7.43 -13.57 2.95
CA ASP A 306 -6.44 -12.47 2.97
C ASP A 306 -6.82 -11.37 1.97
N PRO A 307 -7.94 -10.64 2.22
CA PRO A 307 -8.41 -9.62 1.31
C PRO A 307 -7.47 -8.41 1.35
N VAL A 308 -6.56 -8.35 0.39
CA VAL A 308 -5.77 -7.14 0.12
C VAL A 308 -6.60 -6.22 -0.76
N VAL A 309 -6.81 -4.99 -0.30
CA VAL A 309 -7.53 -3.94 -1.04
C VAL A 309 -6.54 -2.86 -1.44
N GLY A 310 -6.33 -2.71 -2.76
CA GLY A 310 -5.54 -1.62 -3.32
C GLY A 310 -6.25 -0.27 -3.29
N VAL A 311 -5.55 0.78 -3.71
CA VAL A 311 -6.09 2.14 -3.85
C VAL A 311 -7.35 2.14 -4.73
N ILE A 312 -7.33 1.41 -5.84
CA ILE A 312 -8.48 1.33 -6.75
C ILE A 312 -9.70 0.69 -6.07
N GLY A 313 -9.48 -0.31 -5.21
CA GLY A 313 -10.53 -0.95 -4.44
C GLY A 313 -11.16 0.00 -3.43
N PHE A 314 -10.36 0.89 -2.82
CA PHE A 314 -10.88 1.92 -1.92
C PHE A 314 -11.73 2.97 -2.65
N VAL A 315 -11.31 3.41 -3.84
CA VAL A 315 -12.12 4.31 -4.69
C VAL A 315 -13.45 3.66 -5.05
N LEU A 316 -13.43 2.41 -5.51
CA LEU A 316 -14.64 1.64 -5.82
C LEU A 316 -15.56 1.48 -4.61
N ASN A 317 -14.99 1.16 -3.44
CA ASN A 317 -15.75 1.03 -2.21
C ASN A 317 -16.44 2.35 -1.82
N ARG A 318 -15.74 3.49 -1.94
CA ARG A 318 -16.35 4.81 -1.73
C ARG A 318 -17.52 5.05 -2.68
N LEU A 319 -17.37 4.79 -3.97
CA LEU A 319 -18.44 4.94 -4.95
C LEU A 319 -19.64 4.02 -4.66
N HIS A 320 -19.39 2.75 -4.29
CA HIS A 320 -20.45 1.82 -3.89
C HIS A 320 -21.21 2.30 -2.64
N ARG A 321 -20.52 2.85 -1.64
CA ARG A 321 -21.17 3.42 -0.45
C ARG A 321 -22.09 4.57 -0.82
N LEU A 322 -21.61 5.52 -1.64
CA LEU A 322 -22.43 6.62 -2.14
C LEU A 322 -23.64 6.12 -2.93
N GLU A 323 -23.47 5.12 -3.81
CA GLU A 323 -24.57 4.53 -4.55
C GLU A 323 -25.65 3.94 -3.62
N ASN A 324 -25.21 3.23 -2.57
CA ASN A 324 -26.12 2.60 -1.61
C ASN A 324 -26.86 3.64 -0.75
N GLU A 325 -26.16 4.69 -0.32
CA GLU A 325 -26.77 5.82 0.41
C GLU A 325 -27.85 6.49 -0.45
N LEU A 326 -27.53 6.85 -1.69
CA LEU A 326 -28.46 7.48 -2.64
C LEU A 326 -29.67 6.58 -2.95
N LYS A 327 -29.45 5.27 -3.17
CA LYS A 327 -30.53 4.29 -3.34
C LYS A 327 -31.44 4.22 -2.12
N THR A 328 -30.85 4.22 -0.92
CA THR A 328 -31.60 4.14 0.34
C THR A 328 -32.48 5.38 0.52
N ILE A 329 -31.93 6.57 0.24
CA ILE A 329 -32.69 7.84 0.24
C ILE A 329 -33.84 7.78 -0.76
N GLN A 330 -33.55 7.34 -1.98
CA GLN A 330 -34.56 7.21 -3.04
C GLN A 330 -35.69 6.26 -2.63
N GLN A 331 -35.37 5.11 -2.07
CA GLN A 331 -36.37 4.14 -1.60
C GLN A 331 -37.19 4.66 -0.42
N HIS A 332 -36.54 5.35 0.53
CA HIS A 332 -37.18 5.83 1.75
C HIS A 332 -38.14 7.01 1.49
N TRP A 333 -37.72 7.99 0.67
CA TRP A 333 -38.44 9.24 0.48
C TRP A 333 -39.34 9.28 -0.77
N ASN A 334 -39.13 8.39 -1.74
CA ASN A 334 -39.99 8.35 -2.93
C ASN A 334 -41.30 7.59 -2.63
N SER A 335 -42.39 8.34 -2.43
CA SER A 335 -43.70 7.83 -1.99
C SER A 335 -44.33 6.81 -2.94
N THR A 336 -43.95 6.80 -4.22
CA THR A 336 -44.47 5.85 -5.21
C THR A 336 -44.04 4.40 -4.90
N SER A 337 -42.90 4.21 -4.22
CA SER A 337 -42.38 2.90 -3.81
C SER A 337 -43.18 2.27 -2.67
N ILE A 338 -43.72 3.10 -1.77
CA ILE A 338 -44.40 2.66 -0.55
C ILE A 338 -45.83 2.18 -0.85
N ASN A 339 -46.50 2.79 -1.81
CA ASN A 339 -47.89 2.44 -2.16
C ASN A 339 -48.00 1.11 -2.92
N SER A 340 -46.98 0.71 -3.69
CA SER A 340 -46.99 -0.57 -4.41
C SER A 340 -46.73 -1.79 -3.50
N TYR A 341 -45.91 -1.64 -2.46
CA TYR A 341 -45.73 -2.69 -1.45
C TYR A 341 -46.99 -2.92 -0.61
N ASN A 342 -47.66 -1.85 -0.17
CA ASN A 342 -48.89 -1.97 0.63
C ASN A 342 -50.07 -2.56 -0.15
N GLN A 343 -50.17 -2.29 -1.46
CA GLN A 343 -51.20 -2.94 -2.30
C GLN A 343 -50.98 -4.45 -2.43
N ASN A 344 -49.73 -4.93 -2.53
CA ASN A 344 -49.46 -6.36 -2.61
C ASN A 344 -49.78 -7.12 -1.30
N TYR A 345 -49.51 -6.52 -0.13
CA TYR A 345 -49.87 -7.12 1.16
C TYR A 345 -51.40 -7.19 1.38
N GLN A 346 -52.17 -6.21 0.90
CA GLN A 346 -53.63 -6.27 0.97
C GLN A 346 -54.24 -7.33 0.04
N THR A 347 -53.60 -7.61 -1.10
CA THR A 347 -54.06 -8.65 -2.03
C THR A 347 -53.74 -10.07 -1.53
N SER A 348 -52.65 -10.27 -0.78
CA SER A 348 -52.28 -11.57 -0.20
C SER A 348 -53.08 -11.95 1.05
N LEU A 349 -53.68 -10.98 1.75
CA LEU A 349 -54.54 -11.21 2.92
C LEU A 349 -56.03 -11.44 2.55
N ARG A 350 -56.39 -11.29 1.28
CA ARG A 350 -57.75 -11.52 0.75
C ARG A 350 -57.90 -12.85 -0.02
N ARG A 351 -56.85 -13.66 -0.07
CA ARG A 351 -56.92 -15.08 -0.44
C ARG A 351 -56.72 -15.90 0.82
#